data_AF-A0A351EKE6-F1
#
_entry.id   AF-A0A351EKE6-F1
#
_cell.length_a   1.000
_cell.length_b   1.000
_cell.length_c   1.000
_cell.angle_alpha   90.00
_cell.angle_beta   90.00
_cell.angle_gamma   90.00
#
_symmetry.space_group_name_H-M   'P 1'
#
loop_
_entity.id
_entity.type
_entity.pdbx_description
1 polymer ?
#
loop_
_entity_poly.entity_id
_entity_poly.type
_entity_poly.pdbx_seq_one_letter_code
_entity_poly.pdbx_strand_id
1 'polypeptide(L)'
;MRCDRYHRQIRSMARGEIIGSPKVRAHVKQCLRCQAEMSRERRIQRELRNLKHETPVPSALADRILKSVNSFDRSMEIKRRQSSRVAGACAMGAAVVLAVLSVPTRRRTVRTS
;
A
#
# COMPACT_ATOMS: atom_id res chain seq x y z
N MET A 1 -22.75 6.20 -30.25
CA MET A 1 -22.89 5.83 -28.81
C MET A 1 -23.76 6.87 -28.12
N ARG A 2 -24.83 6.51 -27.40
CA ARG A 2 -25.75 7.49 -26.78
C ARG A 2 -25.17 8.05 -25.48
N CYS A 3 -24.97 9.36 -25.40
CA CYS A 3 -24.36 10.05 -24.26
C CYS A 3 -25.17 9.80 -22.96
N ASP A 4 -26.50 9.87 -23.04
CA ASP A 4 -27.38 9.78 -21.88
C ASP A 4 -27.26 8.46 -21.12
N ARG A 5 -26.88 7.37 -21.80
CA ARG A 5 -26.69 6.05 -21.18
C ARG A 5 -25.52 6.04 -20.19
N TYR A 6 -24.50 6.88 -20.39
CA TYR A 6 -23.27 6.87 -19.60
C TYR A 6 -23.13 8.08 -18.68
N HIS A 7 -24.15 8.93 -18.60
CA HIS A 7 -24.13 10.18 -17.84
C HIS A 7 -23.72 9.97 -16.37
N ARG A 8 -24.31 8.98 -15.66
CA ARG A 8 -23.89 8.65 -14.28
C ARG A 8 -22.41 8.26 -14.19
N GLN A 9 -21.96 7.43 -15.12
CA GLN A 9 -20.58 6.96 -15.15
C GLN A 9 -19.59 8.09 -15.45
N ILE A 10 -19.94 8.99 -16.38
CA ILE A 10 -19.15 10.17 -16.73
C ILE A 10 -18.99 11.09 -15.51
N ARG A 11 -20.06 11.34 -14.75
CA ARG A 11 -19.99 12.15 -13.54
C ARG A 11 -19.12 11.50 -12.45
N SER A 12 -19.29 10.21 -12.19
CA SER A 12 -18.43 9.48 -11.25
C SER A 12 -16.96 9.48 -11.67
N MET A 13 -16.68 9.37 -12.98
CA MET A 13 -15.32 9.54 -13.51
C MET A 13 -14.80 10.97 -13.31
N ALA A 14 -15.64 11.98 -13.51
CA ALA A 14 -15.26 13.39 -13.34
C ALA A 14 -14.91 13.71 -11.88
N ARG A 15 -15.60 13.09 -10.93
CA ARG A 15 -15.34 13.19 -9.48
C ARG A 15 -14.14 12.36 -9.01
N GLY A 16 -13.62 11.46 -9.86
CA GLY A 16 -12.52 10.57 -9.50
C GLY A 16 -12.94 9.36 -8.66
N GLU A 17 -14.24 9.04 -8.59
CA GLU A 17 -14.78 7.90 -7.85
C GLU A 17 -14.46 6.57 -8.54
N ILE A 18 -14.40 6.59 -9.88
CA ILE A 18 -14.19 5.40 -10.71
C ILE A 18 -13.26 5.69 -11.88
N ILE A 19 -12.61 4.63 -12.37
CA ILE A 19 -11.94 4.64 -13.66
C ILE A 19 -12.91 4.05 -14.69
N GLY A 20 -13.30 4.87 -15.68
CA GLY A 20 -14.22 4.45 -16.72
C GLY A 20 -13.66 3.36 -17.64
N SER A 21 -14.56 2.58 -18.25
CA SER A 21 -14.18 1.59 -19.25
C SER A 21 -13.46 2.25 -20.45
N PRO A 22 -12.59 1.52 -21.18
CA PRO A 22 -11.87 2.06 -22.33
C PRO A 22 -12.80 2.69 -23.37
N LYS A 23 -13.95 2.05 -23.65
CA LYS A 23 -14.95 2.56 -24.60
C LYS A 23 -15.54 3.90 -24.17
N VAL A 24 -15.87 4.06 -22.88
CA VAL A 24 -16.42 5.31 -22.35
C VAL A 24 -15.35 6.41 -22.36
N ARG A 25 -14.11 6.09 -21.99
CA ARG A 25 -13.00 7.05 -22.06
C ARG A 25 -12.73 7.51 -23.50
N ALA A 26 -12.76 6.60 -24.48
CA ALA A 26 -12.61 6.94 -25.90
C ALA A 26 -13.75 7.84 -26.38
N HIS A 27 -14.99 7.54 -25.98
CA HIS A 27 -16.15 8.37 -26.31
C HIS A 27 -16.04 9.79 -25.73
N VAL A 28 -15.67 9.93 -24.46
CA VAL A 28 -15.49 11.25 -23.83
C VAL A 28 -14.41 12.06 -24.56
N LYS A 29 -13.31 11.44 -25.01
CA LYS A 29 -12.28 12.12 -25.80
C LYS A 29 -12.80 12.69 -27.13
N GLN A 30 -13.85 12.11 -27.71
CA GLN A 30 -14.37 12.50 -29.03
C GLN A 30 -15.69 13.29 -28.96
N CYS A 31 -16.34 13.37 -27.79
CA CYS A 31 -17.67 13.99 -27.65
C CYS A 31 -17.62 15.26 -26.79
N LEU A 32 -17.83 16.42 -27.42
CA LEU A 32 -17.81 17.73 -26.76
C LEU A 32 -18.85 17.86 -25.64
N ARG A 33 -20.05 17.26 -25.79
CA ARG A 33 -21.09 17.27 -24.75
C ARG A 33 -20.61 16.59 -23.47
N CYS A 34 -20.00 15.40 -23.59
CA CYS A 34 -19.47 14.66 -22.45
C CYS A 34 -18.24 15.35 -21.82
N GLN A 35 -17.44 16.05 -22.63
CA GLN A 35 -16.32 16.87 -22.12
C GLN A 35 -16.81 18.06 -21.32
N ALA A 36 -17.82 18.77 -21.83
CA ALA A 36 -18.45 19.89 -21.12
C ALA A 36 -19.02 19.41 -19.78
N GLU A 37 -19.71 18.25 -19.77
CA GLU A 37 -20.23 17.66 -18.54
C GLU A 37 -19.12 17.33 -17.52
N MET A 38 -18.03 16.68 -17.96
CA MET A 38 -16.86 16.41 -17.12
C MET A 38 -16.25 17.69 -16.53
N SER A 39 -16.14 18.75 -17.35
CA SER A 39 -15.58 20.03 -16.90
C SER A 39 -16.45 20.69 -15.83
N ARG A 40 -17.78 20.62 -15.98
CA ARG A 40 -18.76 21.15 -15.04
C ARG A 40 -18.68 20.43 -13.69
N GLU A 41 -18.69 19.10 -13.71
CA GLU A 41 -18.54 18.30 -12.48
C GLU A 41 -17.22 18.58 -11.77
N ARG A 42 -16.10 18.67 -12.51
CA ARG A 42 -14.79 19.02 -11.93
C ARG A 42 -14.75 20.43 -11.35
N ARG A 43 -15.53 21.37 -11.90
CA ARG A 43 -15.67 22.73 -11.35
C ARG A 43 -16.43 22.69 -10.02
N ILE A 44 -17.59 22.03 -9.98
CA ILE A 44 -18.37 21.85 -8.75
C ILE A 44 -17.51 21.20 -7.66
N GLN A 45 -16.75 20.15 -7.99
CA GLN A 45 -15.85 19.50 -7.04
C GLN A 45 -14.73 20.41 -6.52
N ARG A 46 -14.24 21.35 -7.34
CA ARG A 46 -13.26 22.36 -6.89
C ARG A 46 -13.90 23.34 -5.92
N GLU A 47 -15.09 23.84 -6.24
CA GLU A 47 -15.84 24.75 -5.38
C GLU A 47 -16.18 24.09 -4.04
N LEU A 48 -16.65 22.84 -4.04
CA LEU A 48 -16.90 22.07 -2.81
C LEU A 48 -15.64 21.85 -1.97
N ARG A 49 -14.49 21.60 -2.61
CA ARG A 49 -13.21 21.48 -1.88
C ARG A 49 -12.79 22.80 -1.25
N ASN A 50 -13.01 23.92 -1.93
CA ASN A 50 -12.70 25.25 -1.37
C ASN A 50 -13.56 25.52 -0.13
N LEU A 51 -14.87 25.26 -0.19
CA LEU A 51 -15.78 25.39 0.95
C LEU A 51 -15.35 24.50 2.14
N LYS A 52 -14.85 23.29 1.88
CA LYS A 52 -14.34 22.39 2.93
C LYS A 52 -13.15 22.98 3.70
N HIS A 53 -12.38 23.89 3.10
CA HIS A 53 -11.23 24.52 3.77
C HIS A 53 -11.64 25.75 4.60
N GLU A 54 -12.83 26.30 4.36
CA GLU A 54 -13.40 27.38 5.18
C GLU A 54 -13.93 26.86 6.52
N THR A 55 -14.26 25.57 6.61
CA THR A 55 -14.58 24.95 7.89
C THR A 55 -13.28 24.61 8.64
N PRO A 56 -12.99 25.23 9.79
CA PRO A 56 -11.76 24.95 10.53
C PRO A 56 -11.75 23.48 10.95
N VAL A 57 -10.80 22.72 10.42
CA VAL A 57 -10.53 21.37 10.93
C VAL A 57 -9.98 21.55 12.35
N PRO A 58 -10.55 20.88 13.37
CA PRO A 58 -10.02 20.98 14.72
C PRO A 58 -8.53 20.61 14.72
N SER A 59 -7.67 21.52 15.16
CA SER A 59 -6.21 21.37 15.11
C SER A 59 -5.74 20.06 15.76
N ALA A 60 -6.43 19.64 16.83
CA ALA A 60 -6.16 18.39 17.53
C ALA A 60 -6.44 17.11 16.71
N LEU A 61 -7.23 17.20 15.64
CA LEU A 61 -7.63 16.04 14.81
C LEU A 61 -6.53 15.66 13.83
N ALA A 62 -5.86 16.66 13.24
CA ALA A 62 -4.68 16.46 12.41
C ALA A 62 -3.53 15.80 13.22
N ASP A 63 -3.25 16.32 14.41
CA ASP A 63 -2.24 15.76 15.31
C ASP A 63 -2.57 14.32 15.74
N ARG A 64 -3.85 14.01 15.95
CA ARG A 64 -4.29 12.66 16.32
C ARG A 64 -4.13 11.66 15.17
N ILE A 65 -4.45 12.08 13.94
CA ILE A 65 -4.24 11.26 12.74
C ILE A 65 -2.74 11.03 12.53
N LEU A 66 -1.92 12.08 12.59
CA LEU A 66 -0.46 11.95 12.44
C LEU A 66 0.15 11.05 13.51
N LYS A 67 -0.28 11.17 14.78
CA LYS A 67 0.12 10.24 15.85
C LYS A 67 -0.29 8.80 15.55
N SER A 68 -1.51 8.57 15.03
CA SER A 68 -1.95 7.21 14.68
C SER A 68 -1.11 6.61 13.55
N VAL A 69 -0.84 7.36 12.48
CA VAL A 69 -0.04 6.88 11.35
C VAL A 69 1.39 6.57 11.79
N ASN A 70 2.01 7.44 12.58
CA ASN A 70 3.34 7.22 13.13
C ASN A 70 3.38 6.01 14.09
N SER A 71 2.30 5.75 14.84
CA SER A 71 2.21 4.56 15.67
C SER A 71 2.15 3.26 14.86
N PHE A 72 1.44 3.25 13.73
CA PHE A 72 1.41 2.09 12.82
C PHE A 72 2.76 1.84 12.17
N ASP A 73 3.44 2.89 11.72
CA ASP A 73 4.77 2.79 11.10
C ASP A 73 5.79 2.22 12.09
N ARG A 74 5.83 2.74 13.32
CA ARG A 74 6.68 2.21 14.40
C ARG A 74 6.35 0.77 14.76
N SER A 75 5.07 0.39 14.82
CA SER A 75 4.68 -1.01 15.08
C SER A 75 5.15 -1.95 13.97
N MET A 76 5.12 -1.51 12.71
CA MET A 76 5.64 -2.28 11.58
C MET A 76 7.16 -2.42 11.63
N GLU A 77 7.89 -1.34 11.94
CA GLU A 77 9.34 -1.38 12.13
C GLU A 77 9.75 -2.33 13.27
N ILE A 78 9.07 -2.25 14.42
CA ILE A 78 9.32 -3.13 15.57
C ILE A 78 9.07 -4.59 15.20
N LYS A 79 7.96 -4.90 14.53
CA LYS A 79 7.63 -6.27 14.10
C LYS A 79 8.65 -6.82 13.10
N ARG A 80 9.13 -5.99 12.16
CA ARG A 80 10.19 -6.35 11.20
C ARG A 80 11.52 -6.65 11.89
N ARG A 81 11.89 -5.86 12.91
CA ARG A 81 13.12 -6.06 13.69
C ARG A 81 13.03 -7.29 14.60
N GLN A 82 11.84 -7.61 15.09
CA GLN A 82 11.60 -8.80 15.88
C GLN A 82 11.61 -10.06 15.01
N SER A 83 11.03 -10.03 13.80
CA SER A 83 11.14 -11.14 12.85
C SER A 83 12.57 -11.38 12.39
N SER A 84 13.38 -10.34 12.20
CA SER A 84 14.80 -10.52 11.85
C SER A 84 15.64 -11.09 13.00
N ARG A 85 15.29 -10.77 14.26
CA ARG A 85 15.93 -11.37 15.44
C ARG A 85 15.56 -12.84 15.62
N VAL A 86 14.30 -13.20 15.37
CA VAL A 86 13.85 -14.60 15.39
C VAL A 86 14.50 -15.39 14.25
N ALA A 87 14.61 -14.83 13.05
CA ALA A 87 15.33 -15.45 11.94
C ALA A 87 16.84 -15.62 12.23
N GLY A 88 17.48 -14.64 12.88
CA GLY A 88 18.89 -14.74 13.31
C GLY A 88 19.13 -15.76 14.43
N ALA A 89 18.17 -15.95 15.33
CA ALA A 89 18.27 -16.93 16.42
C ALA A 89 18.17 -18.40 15.93
N CYS A 90 17.38 -18.66 14.88
CA CYS A 90 17.29 -20.00 14.28
C CYS A 90 18.60 -20.41 13.54
N ALA A 91 19.41 -19.46 13.09
CA ALA A 91 20.68 -19.75 12.39
C ALA A 91 21.79 -20.29 13.32
N MET A 92 21.74 -19.98 14.63
CA MET A 92 22.76 -20.48 15.58
C MET A 92 22.47 -21.89 16.13
N GLY A 93 21.21 -22.35 16.11
CA GLY A 93 20.87 -23.70 16.59
C GLY A 93 21.34 -24.83 15.67
N ALA A 94 21.43 -24.58 14.36
CA ALA A 94 21.78 -25.61 13.38
C ALA A 94 23.29 -25.93 13.34
N ALA A 95 24.16 -25.01 13.75
CA ALA A 95 25.61 -25.21 13.71
C ALA A 95 26.10 -26.15 14.83
N VAL A 96 25.43 -26.17 15.99
CA VAL A 96 25.85 -27.00 17.14
C VAL A 96 25.56 -28.49 16.90
N VAL A 97 24.47 -28.82 16.19
CA VAL A 97 24.11 -30.22 15.91
C VAL A 97 25.03 -30.88 14.89
N LEU A 98 25.53 -30.10 13.91
CA LEU A 98 26.45 -30.63 12.88
C LEU A 98 27.86 -30.88 13.42
N ALA A 99 28.33 -30.10 14.39
CA ALA A 99 29.67 -30.27 14.97
C ALA A 99 29.80 -31.55 15.82
N VAL A 100 28.73 -32.00 16.47
CA VAL A 100 28.74 -33.19 17.33
C VAL A 100 28.71 -34.49 16.51
N LEU A 101 28.06 -34.48 15.34
CA LEU A 101 27.98 -35.67 14.47
C LEU A 101 29.22 -35.89 13.60
N SER A 102 30.05 -34.87 13.42
CA SER A 102 31.26 -34.95 12.59
C SER A 102 32.52 -35.39 13.35
N VAL A 103 32.44 -35.81 14.62
CA VAL A 103 33.59 -36.39 15.33
C VAL A 103 33.89 -37.78 14.75
N PRO A 104 34.90 -37.93 13.87
CA PRO A 104 35.22 -39.23 13.31
C PRO A 104 36.07 -39.94 14.36
N THR A 105 35.54 -41.04 14.90
CA THR A 105 36.32 -42.00 15.69
C THR A 105 37.40 -42.61 14.80
N ARG A 106 38.54 -41.91 14.67
CA ARG A 106 39.75 -42.43 14.03
C ARG A 106 40.23 -43.63 14.85
N ARG A 107 39.79 -44.81 14.41
CA ARG A 107 40.39 -46.10 14.73
C ARG A 107 41.89 -46.01 14.43
N ARG A 108 42.69 -45.88 15.47
CA ARG A 108 44.15 -46.06 15.42
C ARG A 108 44.40 -47.57 15.40
N THR A 109 44.59 -48.13 14.20
CA THR A 109 45.19 -49.45 14.04
C THR A 109 46.69 -49.31 13.82
N VAL A 110 47.42 -49.79 14.84
CA VAL A 110 48.70 -50.54 14.79
C VAL A 110 49.99 -49.76 14.48
N ARG A 111 50.95 -49.71 15.44
CA ARG A 111 52.11 -50.64 15.53
C ARG A 111 53.22 -50.15 16.51
N THR A 112 53.53 -50.96 17.51
CA THR A 112 54.82 -51.13 18.23
C THR A 112 54.64 -52.43 19.05
N SER A 113 55.53 -53.41 19.14
CA SER A 113 56.82 -53.76 18.53
C SER A 113 56.90 -55.28 18.65
#